data_AF-A0A9D7PC79-F1
#
_entry.id   AF-A0A9D7PC79-F1
#
_cell.length_a   1.000
_cell.length_b   1.000
_cell.length_c   1.000
_cell.angle_alpha   90.00
_cell.angle_beta   90.00
_cell.angle_gamma   90.00
#
_symmetry.space_group_name_H-M   'P 1'
#
loop_
_entity.id
_entity.type
_entity.pdbx_description
1 polymer ?
#
loop_
_entity_poly.entity_id
_entity_poly.type
_entity_poly.pdbx_seq_one_letter_code
_entity_poly.pdbx_strand_id
1 'polypeptide(L)'
;MSLRLIFLDFDGVLNSEAWRTNRGPRDPAIDIATLDNNERYALRSLDPAAVQVLETIARRLDARVVVSSSWRLDFTVPQLNWLLAYHGFSDVVLGATPDSTRWPHGTAGSRTRGGEIAVWLGALDVQPAEYVILDDEAVTGHGDRLYKLDPMVGLLDTDVDPIIARFGAQ
;
A
#
# COMPACT_ATOMS: atom_id res chain seq x y z
N MET A 1 -23.28 2.90 -4.01
CA MET A 1 -22.06 2.46 -4.70
C MET A 1 -21.36 1.45 -3.81
N SER A 2 -20.78 0.41 -4.39
CA SER A 2 -20.11 -0.62 -3.61
C SER A 2 -18.68 -0.19 -3.29
N LEU A 3 -18.22 -0.43 -2.06
CA LEU A 3 -16.88 -0.08 -1.63
C LEU A 3 -15.85 -0.97 -2.34
N ARG A 4 -14.86 -0.34 -2.97
CA ARG A 4 -13.74 -0.96 -3.68
C ARG A 4 -12.43 -0.62 -2.99
N LEU A 5 -11.57 -1.60 -2.78
CA LEU A 5 -10.37 -1.43 -1.96
C LEU A 5 -9.09 -1.90 -2.64
N ILE A 6 -8.02 -1.17 -2.37
CA ILE A 6 -6.65 -1.59 -2.65
C ILE A 6 -5.95 -1.77 -1.30
N PHE A 7 -5.57 -3.00 -0.95
CA PHE A 7 -4.65 -3.23 0.16
C PHE A 7 -3.22 -3.08 -0.37
N LEU A 8 -2.48 -2.14 0.21
CA LEU A 8 -1.22 -1.67 -0.34
C LEU A 8 -0.07 -1.94 0.64
N ASP A 9 0.89 -2.76 0.21
CA ASP A 9 2.22 -2.74 0.79
C ASP A 9 3.09 -1.63 0.19
N PHE A 10 4.19 -1.28 0.86
CA PHE A 10 5.11 -0.22 0.45
C PHE A 10 6.47 -0.79 0.08
N ASP A 11 7.02 -1.71 0.87
CA ASP A 11 8.38 -2.22 0.71
C ASP A 11 8.42 -3.14 -0.51
N GLY A 12 9.29 -2.86 -1.50
CA GLY A 12 9.28 -3.60 -2.77
C GLY A 12 8.10 -3.28 -3.70
N VAL A 13 7.10 -2.51 -3.25
CA VAL A 13 5.95 -2.06 -4.06
C VAL A 13 6.15 -0.62 -4.54
N LEU A 14 6.25 0.32 -3.61
CA LEU A 14 6.42 1.74 -3.88
C LEU A 14 7.86 2.22 -3.71
N ASN A 15 8.79 1.36 -3.30
CA ASN A 15 10.18 1.73 -3.01
C ASN A 15 11.18 0.62 -3.43
N SER A 16 11.05 0.15 -4.67
CA SER A 16 11.82 -0.97 -5.23
C SER A 16 13.33 -0.90 -5.01
N GLU A 17 14.01 -2.04 -5.12
CA GLU A 17 15.48 -2.11 -5.07
C GLU A 17 16.13 -1.19 -6.11
N ALA A 18 15.59 -1.19 -7.34
CA ALA A 18 16.07 -0.32 -8.40
C ALA A 18 15.92 1.16 -8.02
N TRP A 19 14.79 1.57 -7.44
CA TRP A 19 14.61 2.94 -6.96
C TRP A 19 15.59 3.28 -5.84
N ARG A 20 15.71 2.43 -4.82
CA ARG A 20 16.61 2.68 -3.68
C ARG A 20 18.07 2.82 -4.11
N THR A 21 18.50 2.08 -5.13
CA THR A 21 19.85 2.14 -5.70
C THR A 21 20.06 3.38 -6.57
N ASN A 22 19.07 3.75 -7.38
CA ASN A 22 19.21 4.79 -8.41
C ASN A 22 18.57 6.13 -8.05
N ARG A 23 17.93 6.24 -6.87
CA ARG A 23 17.28 7.48 -6.44
C ARG A 23 18.30 8.62 -6.50
N GLY A 24 17.87 9.71 -7.12
CA GLY A 24 18.70 10.88 -7.37
C GLY A 24 19.19 11.55 -6.09
N PRO A 25 19.93 12.67 -6.23
CA PRO A 25 20.37 13.44 -5.08
C PRO A 25 19.19 13.84 -4.20
N ARG A 26 19.45 14.02 -2.91
CA ARG A 26 18.46 14.42 -1.91
C ARG A 26 17.69 15.65 -2.40
N ASP A 27 16.37 15.54 -2.48
CA ASP A 27 15.50 16.70 -2.69
C ASP A 27 15.68 17.67 -1.50
N PRO A 28 16.18 18.90 -1.73
CA PRO A 28 16.37 19.89 -0.68
C PRO A 28 15.05 20.27 0.01
N ALA A 29 13.90 20.12 -0.66
CA ALA A 29 12.59 20.38 -0.08
C ALA A 29 12.22 19.37 1.02
N ILE A 30 12.87 18.20 1.05
CA ILE A 30 12.70 17.17 2.10
C ILE A 30 13.63 17.44 3.31
N ASP A 31 14.69 18.25 3.16
CA ASP A 31 15.63 18.60 4.24
C ASP A 31 15.19 19.82 5.08
N ILE A 32 13.89 20.14 5.09
CA ILE A 32 13.33 21.15 5.99
C ILE A 32 13.42 20.70 7.46
N ALA A 33 13.81 21.63 8.33
CA ALA A 33 14.08 21.40 9.76
C ALA A 33 12.86 20.90 10.58
N THR A 34 11.67 20.93 9.99
CA THR A 34 10.40 20.59 10.65
C THR A 34 10.04 19.10 10.58
N LEU A 35 10.65 18.34 9.69
CA LEU A 35 10.41 16.90 9.60
C LEU A 35 11.28 16.14 10.59
N ASP A 36 10.77 15.02 11.12
CA ASP A 36 11.63 14.10 11.86
C ASP A 36 12.47 13.22 10.91
N ASN A 37 13.38 12.42 11.47
CA ASN A 37 14.25 11.56 10.66
C ASN A 37 13.48 10.46 9.91
N ASN A 38 12.39 9.96 10.49
CA ASN A 38 11.59 8.89 9.91
C ASN A 38 10.78 9.43 8.73
N GLU A 39 10.16 10.60 8.87
CA GLU A 39 9.44 11.28 7.79
C GLU A 39 10.36 11.61 6.61
N ARG A 40 11.57 12.12 6.88
CA ARG A 40 12.58 12.35 5.85
C ARG A 40 12.99 11.06 5.14
N TYR A 41 13.17 9.99 5.90
CA TYR A 41 13.52 8.69 5.32
C TYR A 41 12.38 8.14 4.45
N ALA A 42 11.15 8.22 4.95
CA ALA A 42 9.96 7.75 4.26
C ALA A 42 9.74 8.47 2.92
N LEU A 43 9.77 9.81 2.93
CA LEU A 43 9.63 10.60 1.70
C LEU A 43 10.69 10.27 0.65
N ARG A 44 11.93 10.00 1.08
CA ARG A 44 13.04 9.63 0.18
C ARG A 44 13.00 8.19 -0.30
N SER A 45 12.27 7.34 0.41
CA SER A 45 12.20 5.93 0.10
C SER A 45 11.11 5.66 -0.93
N LEU A 46 10.02 6.41 -0.92
CA LEU A 46 8.97 6.29 -1.94
C LEU A 46 9.49 6.72 -3.33
N ASP A 47 9.18 5.91 -4.34
CA ASP A 47 9.36 6.19 -5.75
C ASP A 47 8.17 7.02 -6.26
N PRO A 48 8.38 8.29 -6.67
CA PRO A 48 7.30 9.13 -7.18
C PRO A 48 6.59 8.50 -8.39
N ALA A 49 7.30 7.77 -9.26
CA ALA A 49 6.70 7.14 -10.42
C ALA A 49 5.72 6.02 -10.01
N ALA A 50 6.12 5.16 -9.06
CA ALA A 50 5.25 4.11 -8.53
C ALA A 50 4.00 4.70 -7.84
N VAL A 51 4.14 5.83 -7.13
CA VAL A 51 3.00 6.53 -6.53
C VAL A 51 2.03 7.08 -7.58
N GLN A 52 2.52 7.60 -8.71
CA GLN A 52 1.67 8.03 -9.83
C GLN A 52 0.94 6.86 -10.51
N VAL A 53 1.56 5.69 -10.57
CA VAL A 53 0.90 4.46 -11.05
C VAL A 53 -0.21 4.05 -10.08
N LEU A 54 0.05 4.09 -8.76
CA LEU A 54 -0.97 3.83 -7.74
C LEU A 54 -2.17 4.79 -7.87
N GLU A 55 -1.93 6.09 -8.05
CA GLU A 55 -2.97 7.10 -8.29
C GLU A 55 -3.83 6.73 -9.51
N THR A 56 -3.18 6.32 -10.61
CA THR A 56 -3.87 5.91 -11.84
C THR A 56 -4.77 4.70 -11.60
N ILE A 57 -4.28 3.71 -10.86
CA ILE A 57 -5.06 2.50 -10.51
C ILE A 57 -6.24 2.86 -9.61
N ALA A 58 -6.01 3.61 -8.52
CA ALA A 58 -7.04 4.01 -7.58
C ALA A 58 -8.19 4.76 -8.27
N ARG A 59 -7.84 5.74 -9.12
CA ARG A 59 -8.81 6.51 -9.91
C ARG A 59 -9.58 5.67 -10.91
N ARG A 60 -8.91 4.80 -11.67
CA ARG A 60 -9.57 3.95 -12.69
C ARG A 60 -10.52 2.93 -12.06
N LEU A 61 -10.23 2.49 -10.85
CA LEU A 61 -11.07 1.55 -10.11
C LEU A 61 -12.17 2.22 -9.29
N ASP A 62 -12.08 3.53 -9.05
CA ASP A 62 -12.83 4.24 -8.01
C ASP A 62 -12.64 3.53 -6.64
N ALA A 63 -11.39 3.17 -6.34
CA ALA A 63 -11.01 2.37 -5.19
C ALA A 63 -10.30 3.21 -4.13
N ARG A 64 -10.55 2.86 -2.86
CA ARG A 64 -9.89 3.47 -1.70
C ARG A 64 -8.71 2.61 -1.25
N VAL A 65 -7.64 3.25 -0.80
CA VAL A 65 -6.42 2.56 -0.34
C VAL A 65 -6.52 2.24 1.15
N VAL A 66 -6.18 1.01 1.51
CA VAL A 66 -5.94 0.58 2.89
C VAL A 66 -4.47 0.17 2.99
N VAL A 67 -3.71 0.81 3.87
CA VAL A 67 -2.29 0.47 4.02
C VAL A 67 -2.17 -0.86 4.75
N SER A 68 -1.62 -1.84 4.06
CA SER A 68 -1.20 -3.12 4.59
C SER A 68 0.31 -3.18 4.43
N SER A 69 1.02 -2.38 5.23
CA SER A 69 2.48 -2.31 5.26
C SER A 69 3.00 -2.14 6.68
N SER A 70 4.22 -2.62 6.95
CA SER A 70 4.94 -2.39 8.22
C SER A 70 5.04 -0.89 8.56
N TRP A 71 5.03 -0.01 7.56
CA TRP A 71 5.07 1.44 7.72
C TRP A 71 3.95 1.99 8.62
N ARG A 72 2.80 1.31 8.71
CA ARG A 72 1.70 1.69 9.61
C ARG A 72 2.06 1.59 11.11
N LEU A 73 3.17 0.93 11.44
CA LEU A 73 3.66 0.82 12.82
C LEU A 73 4.41 2.09 13.25
N ASP A 74 4.98 2.82 12.29
CA ASP A 74 5.75 4.06 12.52
C ASP A 74 4.98 5.32 12.13
N PHE A 75 3.95 5.19 11.28
CA PHE A 75 3.18 6.31 10.76
C PHE A 75 1.68 6.15 10.96
N THR A 76 1.03 7.23 11.38
CA THR A 76 -0.44 7.31 11.41
C THR A 76 -1.01 7.39 9.99
N VAL A 77 -2.29 7.04 9.80
CA VAL A 77 -2.97 7.17 8.50
C VAL A 77 -2.87 8.59 7.91
N PRO A 78 -3.05 9.69 8.68
CA PRO A 78 -2.81 11.04 8.16
C PRO A 78 -1.37 11.28 7.68
N GLN A 79 -0.37 10.75 8.37
CA GLN A 79 1.03 10.85 7.94
C GLN A 79 1.28 10.05 6.66
N LEU A 80 0.78 8.81 6.57
CA LEU A 80 0.86 8.00 5.35
C LEU A 80 0.20 8.70 4.16
N ASN A 81 -0.97 9.30 4.38
CA ASN A 81 -1.66 10.07 3.36
C ASN A 81 -0.83 11.28 2.91
N TRP A 82 -0.21 11.99 3.85
CA TRP A 82 0.68 13.12 3.54
C TRP A 82 1.94 12.68 2.75
N LEU A 83 2.56 11.56 3.12
CA LEU A 83 3.71 11.00 2.43
C LEU A 83 3.39 10.66 0.97
N LEU A 84 2.23 10.02 0.72
CA LEU A 84 1.78 9.70 -0.63
C LEU A 84 1.40 10.97 -1.41
N ALA A 85 0.73 11.93 -0.76
CA ALA A 85 0.33 13.18 -1.38
C ALA A 85 1.51 14.06 -1.82
N TYR A 86 2.62 14.03 -1.07
CA TYR A 86 3.87 14.68 -1.49
C TYR A 86 4.33 14.21 -2.88
N HIS A 87 4.13 12.93 -3.17
CA HIS A 87 4.46 12.28 -4.45
C HIS A 87 3.30 12.28 -5.46
N GLY A 88 2.25 13.03 -5.16
CA GLY A 88 1.14 13.32 -6.09
C GLY A 88 0.00 12.32 -6.08
N PHE A 89 -0.14 11.50 -5.03
CA PHE A 89 -1.37 10.76 -4.76
C PHE A 89 -2.43 11.72 -4.20
N SER A 90 -3.53 11.91 -4.91
CA SER A 90 -4.57 12.87 -4.51
C SER A 90 -5.75 12.24 -3.78
N ASP A 91 -5.82 10.91 -3.80
CA ASP A 91 -6.84 10.14 -3.11
C ASP A 91 -6.58 10.02 -1.60
N VAL A 92 -7.60 9.59 -0.87
CA VAL A 92 -7.56 9.47 0.59
C VAL A 92 -7.38 8.01 1.01
N VAL A 93 -6.28 7.73 1.70
CA VAL A 93 -6.07 6.49 2.46
C VAL A 93 -7.23 6.31 3.44
N LEU A 94 -8.01 5.25 3.27
CA LEU A 94 -9.19 4.95 4.08
C LEU A 94 -8.81 4.48 5.49
N GLY A 95 -7.69 3.77 5.62
CA GLY A 95 -7.23 3.23 6.88
C GLY A 95 -5.96 2.41 6.72
N ALA A 96 -5.60 1.68 7.77
CA ALA A 96 -4.51 0.71 7.77
C ALA A 96 -4.98 -0.59 8.44
N THR A 97 -4.40 -1.71 8.04
CA THR A 97 -4.67 -3.00 8.68
C THR A 97 -4.13 -3.02 10.12
N PRO A 98 -4.70 -3.83 11.03
CA PRO A 98 -4.23 -3.89 12.41
C PRO A 98 -2.81 -4.45 12.52
N ASP A 99 -2.14 -4.18 13.65
CA ASP A 99 -0.87 -4.82 14.02
C ASP A 99 -1.14 -6.20 14.64
N SER A 100 -0.78 -7.27 13.91
CA SER A 100 -0.93 -8.64 14.40
C SER A 100 0.22 -9.16 15.26
N THR A 101 1.30 -8.41 15.44
CA THR A 101 2.50 -8.88 16.16
C THR A 101 2.21 -9.30 17.60
N ARG A 102 1.17 -8.73 18.21
CA ARG A 102 0.73 -9.01 19.59
C ARG A 102 -0.44 -9.98 19.69
N TRP A 103 -0.95 -10.52 18.58
CA TRP A 103 -2.10 -11.41 18.62
C TRP A 103 -1.76 -12.76 19.26
N PRO A 104 -2.67 -13.38 20.03
CA PRO A 104 -2.44 -14.71 20.58
C PRO A 104 -2.20 -15.75 19.46
N HIS A 105 -1.36 -16.76 19.74
CA HIS A 105 -1.18 -17.86 18.79
C HIS A 105 -2.52 -18.61 18.62
N GLY A 106 -2.92 -18.85 17.37
CA GLY A 106 -4.11 -19.66 17.06
C GLY A 106 -5.45 -18.90 17.02
N THR A 107 -5.48 -17.58 17.11
CA THR A 107 -6.70 -16.79 16.84
C THR A 107 -7.05 -16.76 15.35
N ALA A 108 -8.33 -16.51 15.03
CA ALA A 108 -8.75 -16.17 13.68
C ALA A 108 -7.95 -14.93 13.21
N GLY A 109 -7.27 -15.06 12.07
CA GLY A 109 -6.17 -14.16 11.70
C GLY A 109 -4.85 -14.70 12.26
N SER A 110 -4.16 -15.53 11.48
CA SER A 110 -2.76 -15.84 11.75
C SER A 110 -1.96 -14.53 11.78
N ARG A 111 -0.79 -14.51 12.46
CA ARG A 111 0.15 -13.37 12.44
C ARG A 111 0.78 -13.21 11.06
N THR A 112 -0.05 -12.93 10.07
CA THR A 112 0.27 -12.85 8.65
C THR A 112 -0.46 -11.66 8.07
N ARG A 113 0.08 -11.12 6.99
CA ARG A 113 -0.55 -10.08 6.18
C ARG A 113 -2.02 -10.39 5.84
N GLY A 114 -2.29 -11.63 5.45
CA GLY A 114 -3.65 -12.07 5.12
C GLY A 114 -4.58 -12.10 6.32
N GLY A 115 -4.09 -12.51 7.49
CA GLY A 115 -4.87 -12.44 8.73
C GLY A 115 -5.24 -11.00 9.11
N GLU A 116 -4.31 -10.07 8.95
CA GLU A 116 -4.55 -8.63 9.18
C GLU A 116 -5.62 -8.07 8.24
N ILE A 117 -5.55 -8.41 6.96
CA ILE A 117 -6.55 -8.04 5.95
C ILE A 117 -7.92 -8.65 6.29
N ALA A 118 -7.97 -9.94 6.64
CA ALA A 118 -9.22 -10.60 7.00
C ALA A 118 -9.90 -9.96 8.23
N VAL A 119 -9.12 -9.58 9.25
CA VAL A 119 -9.66 -8.88 10.42
C VAL A 119 -10.15 -7.48 10.05
N TRP A 120 -9.41 -6.74 9.22
CA TRP A 120 -9.83 -5.42 8.77
C TRP A 120 -11.13 -5.50 7.95
N LEU A 121 -11.24 -6.46 7.04
CA LEU A 121 -12.44 -6.73 6.26
C LEU A 121 -13.63 -7.12 7.14
N GLY A 122 -13.40 -7.96 8.15
CA GLY A 122 -14.43 -8.42 9.09
C GLY A 122 -14.96 -7.32 10.02
N ALA A 123 -14.21 -6.22 10.18
CA ALA A 123 -14.64 -5.05 10.93
C ALA A 123 -15.50 -4.06 10.12
N LEU A 124 -15.65 -4.27 8.81
CA LEU A 124 -16.51 -3.43 7.98
C LEU A 124 -17.99 -3.79 8.18
N ASP A 125 -18.82 -2.77 8.43
CA ASP A 125 -20.28 -2.90 8.46
C ASP A 125 -20.88 -3.28 7.09
N VAL A 126 -20.12 -3.03 6.02
CA VAL A 126 -20.49 -3.34 4.63
C VAL A 126 -19.36 -4.15 4.02
N GLN A 127 -19.66 -5.36 3.54
CA GLN A 127 -18.67 -6.12 2.78
C GLN A 127 -18.27 -5.31 1.53
N PRO A 128 -16.97 -5.10 1.28
CA PRO A 128 -16.55 -4.47 0.05
C PRO A 128 -16.97 -5.37 -1.11
N ALA A 129 -17.40 -4.77 -2.21
CA ALA A 129 -17.77 -5.58 -3.38
C ALA A 129 -16.54 -6.29 -3.94
N GLU A 130 -15.42 -5.59 -4.00
CA GLU A 130 -14.20 -6.04 -4.67
C GLU A 130 -12.97 -5.42 -4.01
N TYR A 131 -11.89 -6.17 -3.93
CA TYR A 131 -10.59 -5.66 -3.53
C TYR A 131 -9.46 -6.37 -4.26
N VAL A 132 -8.31 -5.69 -4.32
CA VAL A 132 -7.03 -6.23 -4.80
C VAL A 132 -5.95 -5.95 -3.75
N ILE A 133 -4.93 -6.81 -3.70
CA ILE A 133 -3.77 -6.66 -2.83
C ILE A 133 -2.56 -6.41 -3.72
N LEU A 134 -1.82 -5.34 -3.47
CA LEU A 134 -0.54 -5.03 -4.12
C LEU A 134 0.56 -5.25 -3.08
N ASP A 135 1.32 -6.32 -3.24
CA ASP A 135 2.34 -6.77 -2.29
C ASP A 135 3.42 -7.52 -3.07
N ASP A 136 4.69 -7.41 -2.67
CA ASP A 136 5.81 -8.14 -3.27
C ASP A 136 5.97 -9.54 -2.66
N GLU A 137 5.36 -9.77 -1.50
CA GLU A 137 5.33 -11.05 -0.80
C GLU A 137 4.04 -11.85 -1.05
N ALA A 138 4.05 -13.11 -0.64
CA ALA A 138 2.85 -13.94 -0.71
C ALA A 138 1.89 -13.62 0.44
N VAL A 139 0.60 -13.42 0.13
CA VAL A 139 -0.42 -13.11 1.13
C VAL A 139 -1.34 -14.32 1.38
N THR A 140 -1.04 -15.04 2.45
CA THR A 140 -1.76 -16.26 2.84
C THR A 140 -3.27 -16.03 2.98
N GLY A 141 -4.09 -16.88 2.35
CA GLY A 141 -5.55 -16.80 2.45
C GLY A 141 -6.22 -15.83 1.47
N HIS A 142 -5.44 -15.04 0.70
CA HIS A 142 -5.95 -14.08 -0.27
C HIS A 142 -5.19 -14.14 -1.62
N GLY A 143 -4.64 -15.30 -1.97
CA GLY A 143 -3.78 -15.44 -3.16
C GLY A 143 -4.49 -15.16 -4.48
N ASP A 144 -5.81 -15.37 -4.56
CA ASP A 144 -6.66 -15.04 -5.70
C ASP A 144 -6.91 -13.52 -5.86
N ARG A 145 -6.66 -12.75 -4.80
CA ARG A 145 -6.79 -11.29 -4.76
C ARG A 145 -5.45 -10.56 -4.85
N LEU A 146 -4.34 -11.30 -4.76
CA LEU A 146 -2.98 -10.77 -4.82
C LEU A 146 -2.54 -10.52 -6.26
N TYR A 147 -2.15 -9.28 -6.55
CA TYR A 147 -1.26 -8.94 -7.64
C TYR A 147 0.16 -8.85 -7.09
N LYS A 148 0.92 -9.94 -7.23
CA LYS A 148 2.27 -10.02 -6.69
C LYS A 148 3.24 -9.24 -7.56
N LEU A 149 3.93 -8.27 -6.96
CA LEU A 149 4.92 -7.43 -7.63
C LEU A 149 6.34 -8.02 -7.50
N ASP A 150 7.23 -7.61 -8.41
CA ASP A 150 8.66 -7.91 -8.30
C ASP A 150 9.34 -6.79 -7.49
N PRO A 151 9.92 -7.07 -6.30
CA PRO A 151 10.53 -6.05 -5.46
C PRO A 151 11.74 -5.37 -6.10
N MET A 152 12.32 -5.96 -7.15
CA MET A 152 13.41 -5.34 -7.89
C MET A 152 12.97 -4.09 -8.64
N VAL A 153 11.75 -4.07 -9.18
CA VAL A 153 11.23 -3.00 -10.04
C VAL A 153 10.04 -2.26 -9.43
N GLY A 154 9.31 -2.89 -8.51
CA GLY A 154 8.12 -2.33 -7.87
C GLY A 154 6.94 -2.21 -8.82
N LEU A 155 6.03 -1.31 -8.49
CA LEU A 155 4.83 -1.02 -9.26
C LEU A 155 5.15 -0.19 -10.51
N LEU A 156 4.83 -0.70 -11.69
CA LEU A 156 5.11 -0.09 -12.98
C LEU A 156 3.82 0.26 -13.75
N ASP A 157 3.91 1.20 -14.69
CA ASP A 157 2.80 1.58 -15.57
C ASP A 157 2.20 0.37 -16.32
N THR A 158 3.04 -0.61 -16.66
CA THR A 158 2.62 -1.86 -17.31
C THR A 158 1.75 -2.75 -16.42
N ASP A 159 1.70 -2.51 -15.10
CA ASP A 159 0.86 -3.27 -14.16
C ASP A 159 -0.57 -2.75 -14.09
N VAL A 160 -0.85 -1.53 -14.57
CA VAL A 160 -2.16 -0.87 -14.42
C VAL A 160 -3.28 -1.72 -15.02
N ASP A 161 -3.16 -2.11 -16.30
CA ASP A 161 -4.22 -2.88 -16.97
C ASP A 161 -4.37 -4.31 -16.40
N PRO A 162 -3.29 -5.07 -16.13
CA PRO A 162 -3.38 -6.36 -15.44
C PRO A 162 -4.01 -6.32 -14.03
N ILE A 163 -3.80 -5.24 -13.28
CA ILE A 163 -4.42 -5.04 -11.96
C ILE A 163 -5.92 -4.76 -12.12
N ILE A 164 -6.28 -3.87 -13.05
CA ILE A 164 -7.68 -3.52 -13.28
C ILE A 164 -8.48 -4.72 -13.78
N ALA A 165 -7.90 -5.53 -14.68
CA ALA A 165 -8.55 -6.73 -15.20
C ALA A 165 -8.89 -7.75 -14.09
N ARG A 166 -8.07 -7.83 -13.03
CA ARG A 166 -8.35 -8.69 -11.87
C ARG A 166 -9.50 -8.16 -11.00
N PHE A 167 -9.75 -6.86 -11.02
CA PHE A 167 -10.73 -6.23 -10.16
C PHE A 167 -12.18 -6.55 -10.55
N GLY A 168 -12.45 -6.95 -11.81
CA GLY A 168 -13.79 -7.26 -12.32
C GLY A 168 -13.98 -8.69 -12.86
N ALA A 169 -13.06 -9.61 -12.58
CA ALA A 169 -13.09 -10.98 -13.10
C ALA A 169 -13.66 -12.02 -12.12
N GLN A 170 -14.41 -11.61 -11.09
CA GLN A 170 -14.92 -12.49 -10.04
C GLN A 170 -16.44 -12.54 -9.96
#